data_AF-A0A8J2Y5U5-F1
#
_entry.id   AF-A0A8J2Y5U5-F1
#
_cell.length_a   1.000
_cell.length_b   1.000
_cell.length_c   1.000
_cell.angle_alpha   90.00
_cell.angle_beta   90.00
_cell.angle_gamma   90.00
#
_symmetry.space_group_name_H-M   'P 1'
#
loop_
_entity.id
_entity.type
_entity.pdbx_description
1 polymer ?
#
loop_
_entity_poly.entity_id
_entity_poly.type
_entity_poly.pdbx_seq_one_letter_code
_entity_poly.pdbx_strand_id
1 'polypeptide(L)'
;MTGENYTFETPDGLTLHATVRRHPAAGVNAPSIICLPGLTRNERDFEGLAGWLTSRAFTGPACEVVALSLRGRGASDRDPDYSHYHPSIYAADVKALMEARGLTDALFIGTSLGGIVTMLIAANNPDAVSGAVLNDIGPQLAPEGLARIAGYVGGSGPWDSWAEAAQGIKAINGVAFPKRHDSFWQIFARRVCTMTDRGIELDYDTGIAKALAEAGPAPSLEPGFAALAGPLLCVRGALSDLLTREIVSTMKDVQPQMDVCEIANTGHAPTLEEPAARRAIQKWLERV
;
A
#
# COMPACT_ATOMS: atom_id res chain seq x y z
N MET A 1 -9.70 -19.40 -3.88
CA MET A 1 -10.88 -18.56 -4.13
C MET A 1 -10.40 -17.12 -4.17
N THR A 2 -10.87 -16.35 -5.15
CA THR A 2 -10.67 -14.89 -5.21
C THR A 2 -11.34 -14.24 -3.99
N GLY A 3 -10.84 -13.09 -3.54
CA GLY A 3 -11.45 -12.38 -2.41
C GLY A 3 -12.88 -11.94 -2.71
N GLU A 4 -13.68 -11.76 -1.67
CA GLU A 4 -15.02 -11.18 -1.76
C GLU A 4 -14.89 -9.69 -2.04
N ASN A 5 -15.65 -9.17 -3.01
CA ASN A 5 -15.74 -7.73 -3.22
C ASN A 5 -16.56 -7.10 -2.09
N TYR A 6 -16.07 -5.98 -1.56
CA TYR A 6 -16.73 -5.21 -0.53
C TYR A 6 -16.69 -3.74 -0.93
N THR A 7 -17.79 -3.03 -0.71
CA THR A 7 -17.88 -1.59 -0.92
C THR A 7 -18.41 -0.91 0.33
N PHE A 8 -18.00 0.33 0.54
CA PHE A 8 -18.51 1.19 1.60
C PHE A 8 -18.55 2.64 1.10
N GLU A 9 -19.37 3.46 1.74
CA GLU A 9 -19.49 4.88 1.44
C GLU A 9 -18.55 5.71 2.34
N THR A 10 -17.86 6.69 1.75
CA THR A 10 -17.07 7.68 2.47
C THR A 10 -17.97 8.77 3.06
N PRO A 11 -17.47 9.58 4.02
CA PRO A 11 -18.27 10.65 4.62
C PRO A 11 -18.80 11.70 3.62
N ASP A 12 -18.12 11.87 2.48
CA ASP A 12 -18.47 12.76 1.39
C ASP A 12 -19.24 12.08 0.24
N GLY A 13 -19.63 10.81 0.42
CA GLY A 13 -20.56 10.11 -0.46
C GLY A 13 -19.95 9.38 -1.67
N LEU A 14 -18.64 9.17 -1.69
CA LEU A 14 -17.99 8.30 -2.67
C LEU A 14 -18.11 6.83 -2.25
N THR A 15 -18.27 5.93 -3.21
CA THR A 15 -18.20 4.48 -2.99
C THR A 15 -16.78 3.99 -3.23
N LEU A 16 -16.16 3.43 -2.20
CA LEU A 16 -14.83 2.82 -2.31
C LEU A 16 -14.91 1.30 -2.29
N HIS A 17 -14.01 0.67 -3.04
CA HIS A 17 -13.91 -0.77 -3.18
C HIS A 17 -12.74 -1.34 -2.36
N ALA A 18 -12.99 -2.48 -1.74
CA ALA A 18 -11.98 -3.33 -1.14
C ALA A 18 -12.21 -4.79 -1.52
N THR A 19 -11.16 -5.60 -1.42
CA THR A 19 -11.28 -7.07 -1.42
C THR A 19 -11.06 -7.63 -0.04
N VAL A 20 -11.91 -8.58 0.35
CA VAL A 20 -11.86 -9.23 1.66
C VAL A 20 -11.53 -10.70 1.48
N ARG A 21 -10.54 -11.18 2.23
CA ARG A 21 -10.20 -12.62 2.31
C ARG A 21 -10.12 -13.03 3.76
N ARG A 22 -10.65 -14.20 4.09
CA ARG A 22 -10.59 -14.78 5.44
C ARG A 22 -9.85 -16.08 5.41
N HIS A 23 -8.91 -16.26 6.33
CA HIS A 23 -8.30 -17.57 6.56
C HIS A 23 -9.41 -18.56 7.01
N PRO A 24 -9.43 -19.83 6.52
CA PRO A 24 -10.50 -20.77 6.86
C PRO A 24 -10.67 -21.08 8.35
N ALA A 25 -9.61 -20.88 9.14
CA ALA A 25 -9.62 -21.03 10.60
C ALA A 25 -9.83 -19.70 11.35
N ALA A 26 -10.08 -18.59 10.65
CA ALA A 26 -10.35 -17.30 11.28
C ALA A 26 -11.72 -17.33 11.96
N GLY A 27 -11.72 -17.18 13.29
CA GLY A 27 -12.94 -16.98 14.07
C GLY A 27 -13.38 -15.51 14.06
N VAL A 28 -14.45 -15.21 14.80
CA VAL A 28 -15.03 -13.85 14.91
C VAL A 28 -14.03 -12.83 15.45
N ASN A 29 -13.07 -13.27 16.28
CA ASN A 29 -12.06 -12.41 16.90
C ASN A 29 -10.69 -12.48 16.19
N ALA A 30 -10.63 -13.04 14.97
CA ALA A 30 -9.38 -13.05 14.21
C ALA A 30 -9.00 -11.60 13.84
N PRO A 31 -7.71 -11.21 13.92
CA PRO A 31 -7.29 -9.87 13.58
C PRO A 31 -7.59 -9.56 12.11
N SER A 32 -8.08 -8.34 11.87
CA SER A 32 -8.24 -7.78 10.52
C SER A 32 -6.97 -7.03 10.13
N ILE A 33 -6.41 -7.38 8.98
CA ILE A 33 -5.25 -6.72 8.36
C ILE A 33 -5.76 -5.83 7.23
N ILE A 34 -5.65 -4.51 7.38
CA ILE A 34 -5.97 -3.53 6.35
C ILE A 34 -4.71 -3.26 5.52
N CYS A 35 -4.77 -3.60 4.23
CA CYS A 35 -3.70 -3.34 3.27
C CYS A 35 -3.98 -2.05 2.49
N LEU A 36 -3.03 -1.11 2.53
CA LEU A 36 -3.15 0.21 1.90
C LEU A 36 -2.10 0.39 0.78
N PRO A 37 -2.53 0.68 -0.46
CA PRO A 37 -1.66 0.70 -1.62
C PRO A 37 -0.81 1.98 -1.70
N GLY A 38 0.18 1.97 -2.61
CA GLY A 38 0.96 3.16 -2.97
C GLY A 38 0.17 4.18 -3.81
N LEU A 39 0.81 5.32 -4.09
CA LEU A 39 0.18 6.53 -4.66
C LEU A 39 -0.73 6.30 -5.87
N THR A 40 -0.26 5.54 -6.85
CA THR A 40 -0.96 5.24 -8.12
C THR A 40 -1.31 3.76 -8.22
N ARG A 41 -1.49 3.10 -7.08
CA ARG A 41 -1.66 1.65 -6.94
C ARG A 41 -3.04 1.33 -6.35
N ASN A 42 -3.43 0.06 -6.38
CA ASN A 42 -4.75 -0.39 -5.96
C ASN A 42 -4.67 -1.72 -5.20
N GLU A 43 -5.82 -2.27 -4.82
CA GLU A 43 -5.95 -3.48 -4.00
C GLU A 43 -5.27 -4.72 -4.62
N ARG A 44 -5.13 -4.77 -5.95
CA ARG A 44 -4.59 -5.94 -6.67
C ARG A 44 -3.11 -6.19 -6.38
N ASP A 45 -2.38 -5.20 -5.88
CA ASP A 45 -1.01 -5.38 -5.42
C ASP A 45 -0.91 -6.37 -4.24
N PHE A 46 -1.97 -6.48 -3.45
CA PHE A 46 -2.01 -7.35 -2.29
C PHE A 46 -2.57 -8.74 -2.60
N GLU A 47 -2.97 -9.04 -3.83
CA GLU A 47 -3.62 -10.32 -4.15
C GLU A 47 -2.76 -11.54 -3.75
N GLY A 48 -1.45 -11.48 -4.06
CA GLY A 48 -0.51 -12.54 -3.73
C GLY A 48 -0.26 -12.66 -2.23
N LEU A 49 -0.20 -11.53 -1.51
CA LEU A 49 -0.02 -11.50 -0.06
C LEU A 49 -1.27 -12.02 0.67
N ALA A 50 -2.43 -11.46 0.34
CA ALA A 50 -3.72 -11.84 0.92
C ALA A 50 -4.03 -13.31 0.64
N GLY A 51 -3.79 -13.78 -0.59
CA GLY A 51 -3.95 -15.19 -0.95
C GLY A 51 -3.06 -16.13 -0.15
N TRP A 52 -1.83 -15.72 0.17
CA TRP A 52 -0.94 -16.50 1.02
C TRP A 52 -1.39 -16.50 2.48
N LEU A 53 -1.61 -15.32 3.10
CA LEU A 53 -2.03 -15.17 4.50
C LEU A 53 -3.35 -15.90 4.82
N THR A 54 -4.26 -16.00 3.85
CA THR A 54 -5.55 -16.66 4.03
C THR A 54 -5.59 -18.08 3.46
N SER A 55 -4.44 -18.65 3.06
CA SER A 55 -4.37 -20.03 2.57
C SER A 55 -4.31 -21.05 3.70
N ARG A 56 -4.80 -22.27 3.48
CA ARG A 56 -4.65 -23.38 4.43
C ARG A 56 -3.19 -23.78 4.70
N ALA A 57 -2.26 -23.36 3.84
CA ALA A 57 -0.83 -23.61 3.99
C ALA A 57 -0.12 -22.57 4.87
N PHE A 58 -0.80 -21.46 5.19
CA PHE A 58 -0.26 -20.47 6.12
C PHE A 58 -0.27 -21.03 7.54
N THR A 59 0.86 -20.91 8.23
CA THR A 59 1.04 -21.47 9.57
C THR A 59 1.08 -20.42 10.68
N GLY A 60 0.94 -19.13 10.32
CA GLY A 60 0.82 -18.05 11.30
C GLY A 60 -0.61 -17.92 11.85
N PRO A 61 -0.87 -16.90 12.69
CA PRO A 61 -2.19 -16.63 13.22
C PRO A 61 -3.23 -16.47 12.11
N ALA A 62 -4.38 -17.15 12.27
CA ALA A 62 -5.48 -17.01 11.33
C ALA A 62 -5.99 -15.56 11.35
N CYS A 63 -6.10 -14.94 10.17
CA CYS A 63 -6.46 -13.54 10.02
C CYS A 63 -7.48 -13.34 8.90
N GLU A 64 -8.02 -12.12 8.87
CA GLU A 64 -8.70 -11.58 7.72
C GLU A 64 -7.82 -10.51 7.06
N VAL A 65 -7.85 -10.42 5.74
CA VAL A 65 -7.15 -9.38 4.97
C VAL A 65 -8.17 -8.57 4.19
N VAL A 66 -8.08 -7.24 4.33
CA VAL A 66 -8.90 -6.23 3.67
C VAL A 66 -7.99 -5.35 2.83
N ALA A 67 -7.94 -5.58 1.52
CA ALA A 67 -7.11 -4.76 0.62
C ALA A 67 -7.97 -3.67 -0.02
N LEU A 68 -7.65 -2.42 0.28
CA LEU A 68 -8.43 -1.25 -0.14
C LEU A 68 -7.89 -0.66 -1.45
N SER A 69 -8.80 -0.26 -2.34
CA SER A 69 -8.52 0.74 -3.35
C SER A 69 -8.87 2.12 -2.81
N LEU A 70 -7.87 3.02 -2.71
CA LEU A 70 -8.14 4.40 -2.30
C LEU A 70 -8.98 5.11 -3.37
N ARG A 71 -9.70 6.18 -3.01
CA ARG A 71 -10.46 7.02 -3.96
C ARG A 71 -9.65 7.34 -5.21
N GLY A 72 -10.26 7.22 -6.39
CA GLY A 72 -9.62 7.44 -7.68
C GLY A 72 -8.61 6.37 -8.11
N ARG A 73 -8.60 5.18 -7.50
CA ARG A 73 -7.77 4.05 -7.93
C ARG A 73 -8.63 2.79 -8.07
N GLY A 74 -8.27 1.94 -9.02
CA GLY A 74 -8.93 0.64 -9.17
C GLY A 74 -10.44 0.78 -9.37
N ALA A 75 -11.20 -0.04 -8.65
CA ALA A 75 -12.67 -0.04 -8.70
C ALA A 75 -13.34 0.98 -7.77
N SER A 76 -12.57 1.85 -7.11
CA SER A 76 -13.12 2.91 -6.27
C SER A 76 -13.51 4.14 -7.08
N ASP A 77 -14.56 4.84 -6.63
CA ASP A 77 -15.02 6.07 -7.26
C ASP A 77 -13.90 7.11 -7.41
N ARG A 78 -13.96 7.84 -8.51
CA ARG A 78 -13.12 9.02 -8.78
C ARG A 78 -13.71 10.23 -8.08
N ASP A 79 -12.85 11.12 -7.61
CA ASP A 79 -13.29 12.33 -6.92
C ASP A 79 -13.45 13.44 -7.97
N PRO A 80 -14.63 14.08 -8.07
CA PRO A 80 -14.81 15.20 -9.00
C PRO A 80 -13.94 16.41 -8.63
N ASP A 81 -13.50 16.52 -7.37
CA ASP A 81 -12.53 17.53 -6.92
C ASP A 81 -11.17 16.86 -6.68
N TYR A 82 -10.24 17.08 -7.61
CA TYR A 82 -8.89 16.52 -7.53
C TYR A 82 -8.14 16.97 -6.27
N SER A 83 -8.50 18.11 -5.64
CA SER A 83 -7.83 18.58 -4.42
C SER A 83 -8.07 17.66 -3.21
N HIS A 84 -9.11 16.82 -3.26
CA HIS A 84 -9.38 15.80 -2.25
C HIS A 84 -8.48 14.57 -2.37
N TYR A 85 -7.63 14.48 -3.39
CA TYR A 85 -6.57 13.47 -3.47
C TYR A 85 -5.43 13.77 -2.49
N HIS A 86 -5.75 13.77 -1.20
CA HIS A 86 -4.87 14.18 -0.11
C HIS A 86 -4.80 13.12 1.00
N PRO A 87 -3.61 12.85 1.60
CA PRO A 87 -3.44 11.81 2.62
C PRO A 87 -4.39 11.90 3.82
N SER A 88 -4.76 13.11 4.27
CA SER A 88 -5.72 13.28 5.38
C SER A 88 -7.13 12.80 5.03
N ILE A 89 -7.54 12.96 3.77
CA ILE A 89 -8.84 12.49 3.28
C ILE A 89 -8.81 10.96 3.18
N TYR A 90 -7.71 10.38 2.69
CA TYR A 90 -7.55 8.92 2.67
C TYR A 90 -7.58 8.31 4.07
N ALA A 91 -7.04 8.99 5.09
CA ALA A 91 -7.15 8.54 6.48
C ALA A 91 -8.60 8.54 6.99
N ALA A 92 -9.40 9.55 6.59
CA ALA A 92 -10.83 9.58 6.89
C ALA A 92 -11.60 8.45 6.17
N ASP A 93 -11.24 8.15 4.92
CA ASP A 93 -11.81 7.02 4.17
C ASP A 93 -11.53 5.68 4.87
N VAL A 94 -10.30 5.48 5.33
CA VAL A 94 -9.93 4.26 6.06
C VAL A 94 -10.67 4.17 7.40
N LYS A 95 -10.89 5.30 8.10
CA LYS A 95 -11.74 5.32 9.29
C LYS A 95 -13.18 4.93 8.97
N ALA A 96 -13.75 5.40 7.87
CA ALA A 96 -15.08 4.99 7.41
C ALA A 96 -15.14 3.49 7.05
N LEU A 97 -14.09 2.94 6.43
CA LEU A 97 -13.97 1.49 6.22
C LEU A 97 -13.98 0.71 7.53
N MET A 98 -13.22 1.16 8.54
CA MET A 98 -13.18 0.53 9.86
C MET A 98 -14.56 0.56 10.53
N GLU A 99 -15.24 1.71 10.50
CA GLU A 99 -16.60 1.88 11.04
C GLU A 99 -17.63 0.98 10.33
N ALA A 100 -17.63 0.96 9.00
CA ALA A 100 -18.53 0.12 8.20
C ALA A 100 -18.34 -1.38 8.44
N ARG A 101 -17.14 -1.76 8.92
CA ARG A 101 -16.79 -3.13 9.29
C ARG A 101 -16.88 -3.43 10.79
N GLY A 102 -17.25 -2.45 11.61
CA GLY A 102 -17.32 -2.60 13.07
C GLY A 102 -15.96 -2.81 13.74
N LEU A 103 -14.88 -2.32 13.14
CA LEU A 103 -13.52 -2.43 13.67
C LEU A 103 -13.18 -1.21 14.53
N THR A 104 -12.78 -1.47 15.78
CA THR A 104 -12.20 -0.43 16.67
C THR A 104 -10.71 -0.25 16.44
N ASP A 105 -10.04 -1.33 16.05
CA ASP A 105 -8.62 -1.38 15.74
C ASP A 105 -8.36 -2.37 14.60
N ALA A 106 -7.18 -2.25 13.98
CA ALA A 106 -6.73 -3.19 12.96
C ALA A 106 -5.20 -3.25 12.91
N LEU A 107 -4.70 -4.33 12.29
CA LEU A 107 -3.34 -4.38 11.81
C LEU A 107 -3.25 -3.69 10.44
N PHE A 108 -2.14 -3.01 10.17
CA PHE A 108 -1.96 -2.29 8.90
C PHE A 108 -0.75 -2.79 8.12
N ILE A 109 -0.92 -2.96 6.81
CA ILE A 109 0.18 -3.17 5.87
C ILE A 109 0.12 -2.05 4.83
N GLY A 110 0.92 -1.01 5.02
CA GLY A 110 0.93 0.18 4.19
C GLY A 110 2.14 0.22 3.26
N THR A 111 1.92 0.29 1.95
CA THR A 111 2.99 0.49 0.97
C THR A 111 3.07 1.94 0.56
N SER A 112 4.24 2.58 0.69
CA SER A 112 4.44 3.97 0.26
C SER A 112 3.38 4.90 0.89
N LEU A 113 2.56 5.57 0.08
CA LEU A 113 1.37 6.33 0.51
C LEU A 113 0.53 5.60 1.57
N GLY A 114 0.32 4.30 1.44
CA GLY A 114 -0.44 3.53 2.42
C GLY A 114 0.15 3.59 3.83
N GLY A 115 1.48 3.58 3.97
CA GLY A 115 2.13 3.74 5.28
C GLY A 115 2.08 5.19 5.80
N ILE A 116 2.06 6.18 4.91
CA ILE A 116 1.77 7.58 5.28
C ILE A 116 0.37 7.67 5.91
N VAL A 117 -0.63 7.08 5.25
CA VAL A 117 -2.01 7.05 5.76
C VAL A 117 -2.07 6.33 7.11
N THR A 118 -1.39 5.20 7.28
CA THR A 118 -1.29 4.50 8.58
C THR A 118 -0.71 5.40 9.68
N MET A 119 0.38 6.14 9.41
CA MET A 119 0.96 7.06 10.39
C MET A 119 0.03 8.23 10.71
N LEU A 120 -0.73 8.75 9.74
CA LEU A 120 -1.72 9.81 9.98
C LEU A 120 -2.90 9.32 10.83
N ILE A 121 -3.34 8.07 10.65
CA ILE A 121 -4.33 7.44 11.53
C ILE A 121 -3.78 7.35 12.95
N ALA A 122 -2.56 6.81 13.11
CA ALA A 122 -1.93 6.69 14.42
C ALA A 122 -1.70 8.03 15.12
N ALA A 123 -1.39 9.10 14.37
CA ALA A 123 -1.23 10.45 14.94
C ALA A 123 -2.51 10.99 15.58
N ASN A 124 -3.69 10.59 15.08
CA ASN A 124 -4.98 11.07 15.57
C ASN A 124 -5.66 10.09 16.53
N ASN A 125 -5.48 8.78 16.31
CA ASN A 125 -6.02 7.71 17.14
C ASN A 125 -5.02 6.53 17.16
N PRO A 126 -4.03 6.54 18.06
CA PRO A 126 -3.01 5.50 18.16
C PRO A 126 -3.61 4.10 18.34
N ASP A 127 -4.69 4.00 19.13
CA ASP A 127 -5.34 2.72 19.47
C ASP A 127 -6.04 2.07 18.28
N ALA A 128 -6.29 2.81 17.18
CA ALA A 128 -6.83 2.24 15.96
C ALA A 128 -5.82 1.34 15.21
N VAL A 129 -4.53 1.46 15.53
CA VAL A 129 -3.43 0.74 14.86
C VAL A 129 -2.77 -0.21 15.85
N SER A 130 -3.21 -1.47 15.85
CA SER A 130 -2.72 -2.53 16.75
C SER A 130 -1.32 -3.07 16.37
N GLY A 131 -0.84 -2.70 15.19
CA GLY A 131 0.48 -3.05 14.66
C GLY A 131 0.58 -2.65 13.20
N ALA A 132 1.80 -2.41 12.71
CA ALA A 132 2.01 -1.94 11.34
C ALA A 132 3.21 -2.59 10.65
N VAL A 133 3.03 -2.83 9.35
CA VAL A 133 4.09 -3.06 8.38
C VAL A 133 4.19 -1.82 7.49
N LEU A 134 5.32 -1.11 7.57
CA LEU A 134 5.66 -0.01 6.68
C LEU A 134 6.51 -0.55 5.54
N ASN A 135 5.93 -0.65 4.35
CA ASN A 135 6.61 -1.16 3.16
C ASN A 135 7.20 -0.01 2.33
N ASP A 136 8.50 0.16 2.49
CA ASP A 136 9.40 1.12 1.85
C ASP A 136 8.97 2.57 2.01
N ILE A 137 8.60 2.92 3.24
CA ILE A 137 8.18 4.26 3.66
C ILE A 137 8.54 4.50 5.14
N GLY A 138 8.74 5.75 5.51
CA GLY A 138 9.01 6.18 6.88
C GLY A 138 8.55 7.62 7.13
N PRO A 139 8.79 8.17 8.34
CA PRO A 139 8.38 9.53 8.69
C PRO A 139 9.16 10.62 7.94
N GLN A 140 10.32 10.26 7.39
CA GLN A 140 11.14 11.09 6.51
C GLN A 140 11.31 10.38 5.16
N LEU A 141 11.51 11.17 4.10
CA LEU A 141 11.65 10.67 2.73
C LEU A 141 12.80 11.40 2.03
N ALA A 142 13.61 10.64 1.29
CA ALA A 142 14.70 11.22 0.53
C ALA A 142 14.19 12.01 -0.70
N PRO A 143 14.71 13.23 -0.95
CA PRO A 143 14.30 14.05 -2.08
C PRO A 143 14.47 13.38 -3.45
N GLU A 144 15.49 12.52 -3.61
CA GLU A 144 15.75 11.80 -4.85
C GLU A 144 14.58 10.87 -5.23
N GLY A 145 14.14 10.01 -4.31
CA GLY A 145 12.98 9.15 -4.53
C GLY A 145 11.70 9.94 -4.77
N LEU A 146 11.49 11.07 -4.08
CA LEU A 146 10.34 11.96 -4.31
C LEU A 146 10.36 12.56 -5.72
N ALA A 147 11.51 13.06 -6.17
CA ALA A 147 11.67 13.63 -7.51
C ALA A 147 11.43 12.57 -8.61
N ARG A 148 11.94 11.35 -8.41
CA ARG A 148 11.67 10.23 -9.33
C ARG A 148 10.18 9.92 -9.42
N ILE A 149 9.49 9.84 -8.27
CA ILE A 149 8.05 9.56 -8.22
C ILE A 149 7.26 10.66 -8.95
N ALA A 150 7.55 11.93 -8.65
CA ALA A 150 6.94 13.06 -9.34
C ALA A 150 7.18 13.03 -10.86
N GLY A 151 8.32 12.50 -11.31
CA GLY A 151 8.68 12.44 -12.73
C GLY A 151 7.87 11.46 -13.59
N TYR A 152 7.18 10.46 -13.00
CA TYR A 152 6.38 9.50 -13.77
C TYR A 152 4.88 9.51 -13.45
N VAL A 153 4.46 10.12 -12.33
CA VAL A 153 3.05 10.21 -11.95
C VAL A 153 2.30 11.08 -12.95
N GLY A 154 1.11 10.65 -13.37
CA GLY A 154 0.30 11.37 -14.34
C GLY A 154 0.58 11.06 -15.80
N GLY A 155 1.50 10.14 -16.13
CA GLY A 155 1.77 9.82 -17.52
C GLY A 155 2.36 8.44 -17.79
N SER A 156 1.58 7.62 -18.49
CA SER A 156 1.98 6.70 -19.58
C SER A 156 0.71 6.00 -20.11
N GLY A 157 0.72 5.56 -21.37
CA GLY A 157 -0.45 4.99 -22.05
C GLY A 157 -1.31 6.05 -22.77
N PRO A 158 -2.42 5.65 -23.44
CA PRO A 158 -2.89 4.27 -23.57
C PRO A 158 -1.94 3.40 -24.38
N TRP A 159 -2.05 2.08 -24.20
CA TRP A 159 -1.36 1.06 -24.98
C TRP A 159 -2.35 0.20 -25.76
N ASP A 160 -1.95 -0.29 -26.94
CA ASP A 160 -2.83 -1.06 -27.82
C ASP A 160 -2.95 -2.53 -27.39
N SER A 161 -2.01 -3.02 -26.58
CA SER A 161 -2.01 -4.41 -26.10
C SER A 161 -1.43 -4.58 -24.70
N TRP A 162 -1.79 -5.68 -24.03
CA TRP A 162 -1.24 -6.03 -22.72
C TRP A 162 0.27 -6.25 -22.77
N ALA A 163 0.81 -6.67 -23.92
CA ALA A 163 2.24 -6.82 -24.12
C ALA A 163 2.94 -5.46 -24.12
N GLU A 164 2.38 -4.46 -24.81
CA GLU A 164 2.89 -3.08 -24.81
C GLU A 164 2.76 -2.43 -23.43
N ALA A 165 1.61 -2.61 -22.76
CA ALA A 165 1.42 -2.14 -21.40
C ALA A 165 2.50 -2.72 -20.47
N ALA A 166 2.80 -4.01 -20.55
CA ALA A 166 3.88 -4.62 -19.76
C ALA A 166 5.25 -3.98 -20.02
N GLN A 167 5.57 -3.64 -21.27
CA GLN A 167 6.82 -2.93 -21.60
C GLN A 167 6.83 -1.49 -21.07
N GLY A 168 5.72 -0.75 -21.21
CA GLY A 168 5.58 0.59 -20.65
C GLY A 168 5.74 0.61 -19.13
N ILE A 169 5.08 -0.32 -18.45
CA ILE A 169 5.19 -0.49 -16.99
C ILE A 169 6.62 -0.89 -16.58
N LYS A 170 7.29 -1.75 -17.36
CA LYS A 170 8.72 -2.08 -17.16
C LYS A 170 9.62 -0.87 -17.33
N ALA A 171 9.35 0.01 -18.31
CA ALA A 171 10.14 1.22 -18.51
C ALA A 171 10.05 2.17 -17.31
N ILE A 172 8.87 2.27 -16.67
CA ILE A 172 8.64 3.13 -15.50
C ILE A 172 9.26 2.54 -14.23
N ASN A 173 9.04 1.24 -13.99
CA ASN A 173 9.33 0.61 -12.70
C ASN A 173 10.61 -0.25 -12.71
N GLY A 174 11.23 -0.45 -13.88
CA GLY A 174 12.33 -1.39 -14.07
C GLY A 174 13.55 -1.09 -13.19
N VAL A 175 13.79 0.18 -12.88
CA VAL A 175 14.84 0.62 -11.95
C VAL A 175 14.65 0.03 -10.54
N ALA A 176 13.41 -0.12 -10.08
CA ALA A 176 13.10 -0.72 -8.79
C ALA A 176 13.15 -2.25 -8.82
N PHE A 177 13.17 -2.86 -10.00
CA PHE A 177 13.05 -4.31 -10.16
C PHE A 177 14.02 -4.89 -11.22
N PRO A 178 15.34 -4.66 -11.09
CA PRO A 178 16.31 -4.90 -12.16
C PRO A 178 16.48 -6.38 -12.56
N LYS A 179 16.02 -7.32 -11.74
CA LYS A 179 16.18 -8.78 -11.97
C LYS A 179 14.87 -9.51 -12.26
N ARG A 180 13.76 -8.81 -12.52
CA ARG A 180 12.47 -9.45 -12.81
C ARG A 180 12.36 -9.87 -14.29
N HIS A 181 11.85 -11.08 -14.50
CA HIS A 181 11.57 -11.64 -15.83
C HIS A 181 10.33 -11.01 -16.47
N ASP A 182 10.16 -11.16 -17.79
CA ASP A 182 9.04 -10.55 -18.52
C ASP A 182 7.66 -11.03 -18.06
N SER A 183 7.54 -12.25 -17.54
CA SER A 183 6.29 -12.75 -16.95
C SER A 183 5.82 -11.93 -15.73
N PHE A 184 6.76 -11.37 -14.95
CA PHE A 184 6.43 -10.46 -13.86
C PHE A 184 5.73 -9.21 -14.40
N TRP A 185 6.25 -8.63 -15.48
CA TRP A 185 5.71 -7.42 -16.07
C TRP A 185 4.33 -7.62 -16.68
N GLN A 186 4.04 -8.81 -17.22
CA GLN A 186 2.70 -9.17 -17.68
C GLN A 186 1.67 -9.19 -16.54
N ILE A 187 2.03 -9.77 -15.39
CA ILE A 187 1.17 -9.79 -14.20
C ILE A 187 1.05 -8.38 -13.62
N PHE A 188 2.17 -7.67 -13.51
CA PHE A 188 2.21 -6.34 -12.93
C PHE A 188 1.40 -5.33 -13.75
N ALA A 189 1.43 -5.41 -15.09
CA ALA A 189 0.57 -4.61 -15.96
C ALA A 189 -0.93 -4.84 -15.66
N ARG A 190 -1.35 -6.09 -15.44
CA ARG A 190 -2.76 -6.41 -15.10
C ARG A 190 -3.19 -5.91 -13.73
N ARG A 191 -2.25 -5.69 -12.81
CA ARG A 191 -2.54 -5.08 -11.50
C ARG A 191 -2.78 -3.58 -11.65
N VAL A 192 -2.03 -2.91 -12.52
CA VAL A 192 -1.91 -1.45 -12.54
C VAL A 192 -2.68 -0.78 -13.64
N CYS A 193 -3.04 -1.53 -14.67
CA CYS A 193 -3.79 -1.03 -15.80
C CYS A 193 -5.20 -1.63 -15.85
N THR A 194 -6.07 -0.95 -16.59
CA THR A 194 -7.41 -1.38 -16.95
C THR A 194 -7.64 -1.21 -18.45
N MET A 195 -8.64 -1.90 -18.99
CA MET A 195 -9.05 -1.74 -20.39
C MET A 195 -10.11 -0.65 -20.48
N THR A 196 -9.94 0.27 -21.41
CA THR A 196 -10.87 1.38 -21.71
C THR A 196 -11.16 1.43 -23.20
N ASP A 197 -12.09 2.29 -23.62
CA ASP A 197 -12.37 2.54 -25.04
C ASP A 197 -11.18 3.15 -25.80
N ARG A 198 -10.20 3.72 -25.08
CA ARG A 198 -8.97 4.29 -25.65
C ARG A 198 -7.81 3.30 -25.70
N GLY A 199 -8.01 2.07 -25.21
CA GLY A 199 -6.96 1.06 -25.03
C GLY A 199 -6.68 0.79 -23.56
N ILE A 200 -5.51 0.20 -23.29
CA ILE A 200 -5.09 -0.13 -21.92
C ILE A 200 -4.47 1.08 -21.27
N GLU A 201 -4.97 1.49 -20.11
CA GLU A 201 -4.54 2.69 -19.39
C GLU A 201 -4.20 2.36 -17.94
N LEU A 202 -3.41 3.21 -17.29
CA LEU A 202 -3.20 3.12 -15.84
C LEU A 202 -4.54 3.28 -15.11
N ASP A 203 -4.79 2.42 -14.12
CA ASP A 203 -6.06 2.34 -13.41
C ASP A 203 -6.09 3.24 -12.17
N TYR A 204 -5.87 4.53 -12.41
CA TYR A 204 -6.06 5.60 -11.43
C TYR A 204 -6.48 6.91 -12.12
N ASP A 205 -7.03 7.84 -11.36
CA ASP A 205 -7.43 9.15 -11.84
C ASP A 205 -6.23 10.07 -12.07
N THR A 206 -6.10 10.61 -13.28
CA THR A 206 -5.10 11.62 -13.64
C THR A 206 -5.11 12.87 -12.72
N GLY A 207 -6.24 13.18 -12.07
CA GLY A 207 -6.34 14.23 -11.06
C GLY A 207 -5.37 14.07 -9.89
N ILE A 208 -4.94 12.83 -9.57
CA ILE A 208 -3.93 12.55 -8.55
C ILE A 208 -2.60 13.23 -8.89
N ALA A 209 -2.22 13.26 -10.17
CA ALA A 209 -0.99 13.93 -10.60
C ALA A 209 -1.07 15.45 -10.42
N LYS A 210 -2.24 16.02 -10.72
CA LYS A 210 -2.50 17.44 -10.50
C LYS A 210 -2.46 17.79 -9.01
N ALA A 211 -3.12 16.99 -8.17
CA ALA A 211 -3.10 17.15 -6.72
C ALA A 211 -1.69 17.07 -6.13
N LEU A 212 -0.87 16.13 -6.63
CA LEU A 212 0.53 16.00 -6.22
C LEU A 212 1.36 17.23 -6.62
N ALA A 213 1.19 17.74 -7.83
CA ALA A 213 1.93 18.90 -8.34
C ALA A 213 1.56 20.20 -7.61
N GLU A 214 0.31 20.33 -7.17
CA GLU A 214 -0.22 21.48 -6.43
C GLU A 214 -0.16 21.29 -4.92
N ALA A 215 0.38 20.16 -4.44
CA ALA A 215 0.45 19.87 -3.02
C ALA A 215 1.33 20.91 -2.29
N GLY A 216 0.78 21.44 -1.19
CA GLY A 216 1.54 22.25 -0.25
C GLY A 216 2.58 21.42 0.52
N PRO A 217 3.30 22.06 1.45
CA PRO A 217 4.23 21.33 2.32
C PRO A 217 3.50 20.23 3.09
N ALA A 218 4.02 19.01 3.03
CA ALA A 218 3.45 17.89 3.77
C ALA A 218 3.61 18.10 5.29
N PRO A 219 2.60 17.76 6.11
CA PRO A 219 2.76 17.78 7.56
C PRO A 219 3.83 16.75 7.99
N SER A 220 4.43 16.99 9.16
CA SER A 220 5.37 16.02 9.73
C SER A 220 4.66 14.71 10.07
N LEU A 221 5.27 13.60 9.67
CA LEU A 221 4.80 12.24 9.97
C LEU A 221 5.44 11.67 11.24
N GLU A 222 6.41 12.37 11.83
CA GLU A 222 7.13 11.94 13.04
C GLU A 222 6.19 11.66 14.22
N PRO A 223 5.17 12.51 14.53
CA PRO A 223 4.25 12.21 15.64
C PRO A 223 3.47 10.92 15.40
N GLY A 224 3.05 10.68 14.15
CA GLY A 224 2.32 9.47 13.77
C GLY A 224 3.18 8.23 13.85
N PHE A 225 4.43 8.31 13.39
CA PHE A 225 5.39 7.21 13.50
C PHE A 225 5.73 6.86 14.95
N ALA A 226 5.95 7.87 15.80
CA ALA A 226 6.20 7.69 17.22
C ALA A 226 4.97 7.12 17.97
N ALA A 227 3.77 7.41 17.49
CA ALA A 227 2.51 6.91 18.05
C ALA A 227 2.16 5.47 17.66
N LEU A 228 2.84 4.88 16.66
CA LEU A 228 2.61 3.48 16.28
C LEU A 228 2.94 2.56 17.47
N ALA A 229 1.89 1.96 18.03
CA ALA A 229 1.99 0.97 19.09
C ALA A 229 1.96 -0.46 18.51
N GLY A 230 2.34 -1.43 19.34
CA GLY A 230 2.36 -2.84 18.96
C GLY A 230 3.52 -3.23 18.03
N PRO A 231 3.47 -4.43 17.42
CA PRO A 231 4.52 -4.90 16.53
C PRO A 231 4.70 -3.98 15.32
N LEU A 232 5.93 -3.54 15.08
CA LEU A 232 6.29 -2.68 13.94
C LEU A 232 7.35 -3.37 13.07
N LEU A 233 7.09 -3.45 11.77
CA LEU A 233 8.02 -3.98 10.78
C LEU A 233 8.23 -2.96 9.65
N CYS A 234 9.48 -2.57 9.42
CA CYS A 234 9.90 -1.86 8.23
C CYS A 234 10.40 -2.86 7.18
N VAL A 235 9.71 -2.97 6.05
CA VAL A 235 10.21 -3.71 4.87
C VAL A 235 10.83 -2.70 3.92
N ARG A 236 12.13 -2.82 3.65
CA ARG A 236 12.88 -1.87 2.81
C ARG A 236 13.41 -2.57 1.56
N GLY A 237 13.26 -1.96 0.40
CA GLY A 237 14.01 -2.34 -0.80
C GLY A 237 15.48 -1.96 -0.65
N ALA A 238 16.41 -2.90 -0.84
CA ALA A 238 17.84 -2.64 -0.72
C ALA A 238 18.31 -1.47 -1.62
N LEU A 239 17.66 -1.30 -2.77
CA LEU A 239 17.91 -0.28 -3.79
C LEU A 239 16.97 0.94 -3.65
N SER A 240 16.24 1.09 -2.54
CA SER A 240 15.33 2.21 -2.36
C SER A 240 16.11 3.52 -2.26
N ASP A 241 15.71 4.47 -3.12
CA ASP A 241 16.13 5.86 -3.18
C ASP A 241 15.14 6.80 -2.46
N LEU A 242 14.05 6.24 -1.90
CA LEU A 242 13.06 6.97 -1.12
C LEU A 242 13.27 6.74 0.39
N LEU A 243 13.39 5.48 0.80
CA LEU A 243 13.66 5.09 2.18
C LEU A 243 15.11 4.61 2.28
N THR A 244 16.03 5.52 2.62
CA THR A 244 17.45 5.19 2.72
C THR A 244 17.78 4.44 4.01
N ARG A 245 18.98 3.85 4.10
CA ARG A 245 19.43 3.18 5.32
C ARG A 245 19.56 4.16 6.49
N GLU A 246 19.96 5.39 6.20
CA GLU A 246 20.13 6.47 7.16
C GLU A 246 18.78 6.84 7.77
N ILE A 247 17.73 6.96 6.95
CA ILE A 247 16.36 7.18 7.44
C ILE A 247 15.88 5.98 8.27
N VAL A 248 16.16 4.74 7.87
CA VAL A 248 15.81 3.57 8.70
C VAL A 248 16.57 3.57 10.04
N SER A 249 17.80 4.09 10.07
CA SER A 249 18.55 4.26 11.31
C SER A 249 17.85 5.24 12.25
N THR A 250 17.41 6.40 11.76
CA THR A 250 16.69 7.37 12.58
C THR A 250 15.33 6.83 13.05
N MET A 251 14.65 6.04 12.20
CA MET A 251 13.43 5.32 12.61
C MET A 251 13.70 4.34 13.76
N LYS A 252 14.86 3.67 13.78
CA LYS A 252 15.24 2.77 14.88
C LYS A 252 15.60 3.52 16.17
N ASP A 253 16.07 4.75 16.08
CA ASP A 253 16.29 5.59 17.25
C ASP A 253 14.96 5.96 17.93
N VAL A 254 13.90 6.20 17.13
CA VAL A 254 12.55 6.51 17.64
C VAL A 254 11.78 5.26 18.06
N GLN A 255 11.88 4.16 17.30
CA GLN A 255 11.22 2.88 17.55
C GLN A 255 12.26 1.74 17.70
N PRO A 256 12.93 1.59 18.86
CA PRO A 256 14.02 0.62 19.04
C PRO A 256 13.58 -0.84 18.86
N GLN A 257 12.30 -1.15 19.06
CA GLN A 257 11.75 -2.50 18.88
C GLN A 257 11.29 -2.82 17.44
N MET A 258 11.33 -1.83 16.54
CA MET A 258 10.98 -2.04 15.13
C MET A 258 11.91 -3.08 14.49
N ASP A 259 11.33 -4.06 13.83
CA ASP A 259 12.07 -4.98 12.97
C ASP A 259 12.33 -4.35 11.61
N VAL A 260 13.46 -4.71 11.01
CA VAL A 260 13.81 -4.27 9.66
C VAL A 260 14.07 -5.50 8.80
N CYS A 261 13.36 -5.59 7.68
CA CYS A 261 13.57 -6.60 6.65
C CYS A 261 14.02 -5.91 5.37
N GLU A 262 15.24 -6.19 4.92
CA GLU A 262 15.74 -5.67 3.65
C GLU A 262 15.59 -6.69 2.52
N ILE A 263 15.08 -6.22 1.39
CA ILE A 263 14.81 -7.02 0.19
C ILE A 263 15.86 -6.72 -0.87
N ALA A 264 16.76 -7.67 -1.10
CA ALA A 264 17.81 -7.55 -2.10
C ALA A 264 17.26 -7.36 -3.53
N ASN A 265 17.98 -6.59 -4.35
CA ASN A 265 17.65 -6.33 -5.77
C ASN A 265 16.25 -5.74 -5.99
N THR A 266 15.75 -4.98 -5.02
CA THR A 266 14.44 -4.34 -5.07
C THR A 266 14.56 -2.90 -4.57
N GLY A 267 13.96 -1.95 -5.28
CA GLY A 267 13.86 -0.54 -4.89
C GLY A 267 12.49 -0.21 -4.30
N HIS A 268 12.02 1.02 -4.50
CA HIS A 268 10.69 1.45 -4.07
C HIS A 268 9.60 0.87 -4.98
N ALA A 269 8.74 -0.06 -4.54
CA ALA A 269 8.72 -0.73 -3.23
C ALA A 269 8.67 -2.26 -3.40
N PRO A 270 9.14 -3.05 -2.41
CA PRO A 270 8.93 -4.49 -2.39
C PRO A 270 7.48 -4.91 -2.61
N THR A 271 7.28 -6.04 -3.28
CA THR A 271 5.94 -6.54 -3.61
C THR A 271 5.26 -7.26 -2.46
N LEU A 272 6.01 -7.54 -1.39
CA LEU A 272 5.61 -8.36 -0.24
C LEU A 272 5.38 -9.84 -0.61
N GLU A 273 5.69 -10.23 -1.84
CA GLU A 273 5.69 -11.62 -2.30
C GLU A 273 7.07 -12.27 -2.18
N GLU A 274 8.12 -11.48 -1.91
CA GLU A 274 9.46 -11.99 -1.72
C GLU A 274 9.53 -12.93 -0.50
N PRO A 275 10.27 -14.05 -0.58
CA PRO A 275 10.35 -14.99 0.55
C PRO A 275 10.86 -14.35 1.85
N ALA A 276 11.74 -13.37 1.77
CA ALA A 276 12.21 -12.63 2.93
C ALA A 276 11.11 -11.75 3.55
N ALA A 277 10.35 -11.02 2.72
CA ALA A 277 9.22 -10.22 3.18
C ALA A 277 8.14 -11.09 3.82
N ARG A 278 7.73 -12.19 3.18
CA ARG A 278 6.73 -13.13 3.74
C ARG A 278 7.17 -13.71 5.08
N ARG A 279 8.43 -14.15 5.21
CA ARG A 279 8.95 -14.63 6.51
C ARG A 279 8.94 -13.54 7.58
N ALA A 280 9.27 -12.30 7.23
CA ALA A 280 9.24 -11.19 8.17
C ALA A 280 7.80 -10.85 8.61
N ILE A 281 6.86 -10.80 7.66
CA ILE A 281 5.43 -10.56 7.94
C ILE A 281 4.85 -11.66 8.82
N GLN A 282 5.18 -12.93 8.56
CA GLN A 282 4.73 -14.03 9.42
C GLN A 282 5.22 -13.86 10.86
N LYS A 283 6.53 -13.62 11.05
CA LYS A 283 7.10 -13.35 12.38
C LYS A 283 6.51 -12.13 13.06
N TRP A 284 6.21 -11.10 12.30
CA TRP A 284 5.55 -9.91 12.81
C TRP A 284 4.13 -10.23 13.32
N LEU A 285 3.36 -11.01 12.55
CA LEU A 285 2.00 -11.41 12.91
C LEU A 285 1.97 -12.32 14.15
N GLU A 286 3.00 -13.15 14.36
CA GLU A 286 3.15 -14.01 15.54
C GLU A 286 3.31 -13.23 16.87
N ARG A 287 3.50 -11.91 16.81
CA ARG A 287 3.62 -11.05 18.00
C ARG A 287 2.37 -10.21 18.28
N VAL A 288 1.34 -10.35 17.46
CA VAL A 288 0.04 -9.68 17.62
C VAL A 288 -0.85 -10.48 18.55
#